data_AF-A0A2M7E0S8-F1
#
_entry.id   AF-A0A2M7E0S8-F1
#
_cell.length_a   1.000
_cell.length_b   1.000
_cell.length_c   1.000
_cell.angle_alpha   90.00
_cell.angle_beta   90.00
_cell.angle_gamma   90.00
#
_symmetry.space_group_name_H-M   'P 1'
#
loop_
_entity.id
_entity.type
_entity.pdbx_description
1 polymer ?
#
loop_
_entity_poly.entity_id
_entity_poly.type
_entity_poly.pdbx_seq_one_letter_code
_entity_poly.pdbx_strand_id
1 'polypeptide(L)'
;MPPYRRVDIGFSKLLKSEEHDLPKGNPFRHFKSIWVALEIFNLLDINNTISYQWVTDVRDHQYAVPNYLSSRRLNLKLIAKF
;
A
#
# COMPACT_ATOMS: atom_id res chain seq x y z
N MET A 1 23.91 7.10 7.62
CA MET A 1 22.64 6.96 6.87
C MET A 1 21.58 7.82 7.53
N PRO A 2 20.69 8.49 6.79
CA PRO A 2 19.58 9.21 7.39
C PRO A 2 18.68 8.25 8.18
N PRO A 3 18.06 8.70 9.29
CA PRO A 3 17.18 7.85 10.09
C PRO A 3 15.92 7.47 9.32
N TYR A 4 15.54 6.19 9.40
CA TYR A 4 14.33 5.65 8.78
C TYR A 4 13.06 6.17 9.48
N ARG A 5 12.12 6.73 8.70
CA ARG A 5 10.82 7.19 9.18
C ARG A 5 9.75 6.87 8.14
N ARG A 6 8.74 6.10 8.55
CA ARG A 6 7.60 5.74 7.70
C ARG A 6 6.32 5.75 8.53
N VAL A 7 5.28 6.37 7.96
CA VAL A 7 3.92 6.36 8.50
C VAL A 7 3.03 5.79 7.42
N ASP A 8 2.28 4.74 7.75
CA ASP A 8 1.30 4.12 6.89
C ASP A 8 -0.08 4.25 7.54
N ILE A 9 -1.13 4.42 6.74
CA ILE A 9 -2.50 4.49 7.23
C ILE A 9 -3.42 3.63 6.36
N GLY A 10 -4.43 3.02 7.00
CA GLY A 10 -5.41 2.18 6.33
C GLY A 10 -6.82 2.46 6.83
N PHE A 11 -7.77 2.46 5.90
CA PHE A 11 -9.20 2.56 6.17
C PHE A 11 -9.90 1.35 5.60
N SER A 12 -10.90 0.82 6.31
CA SER A 12 -11.73 -0.27 5.81
C SER A 12 -13.19 -0.02 6.14
N LYS A 13 -14.08 -0.40 5.23
CA LYS A 13 -15.52 -0.28 5.41
C LYS A 13 -16.22 -1.56 4.96
N LEU A 14 -17.08 -2.07 5.84
CA LEU A 14 -18.03 -3.12 5.51
C LEU A 14 -19.18 -2.51 4.71
N LEU A 15 -19.31 -2.91 3.46
CA LEU A 15 -20.38 -2.45 2.56
C LEU A 15 -21.62 -3.35 2.65
N LYS A 16 -21.43 -4.65 2.89
CA LYS A 16 -22.50 -5.63 3.03
C LYS A 16 -22.12 -6.67 4.08
N SER A 17 -22.99 -6.91 5.06
CA SER A 17 -22.86 -7.96 6.07
C SER A 17 -23.75 -9.16 5.74
N GLU A 18 -23.46 -10.33 6.31
CA GLU A 18 -24.28 -11.54 6.16
C GLU A 18 -25.62 -11.42 6.89
N GLU A 19 -25.66 -10.62 7.96
CA GLU A 19 -26.83 -10.44 8.84
C GLU A 19 -27.97 -9.62 8.20
N HIS A 20 -27.68 -8.87 7.14
CA HIS A 20 -28.65 -8.02 6.46
C HIS A 20 -28.88 -8.49 5.03
N ASP A 21 -30.02 -9.15 4.82
CA ASP A 21 -30.47 -9.54 3.49
C ASP A 21 -30.89 -8.32 2.67
N LEU A 22 -30.31 -8.21 1.48
CA LEU A 22 -30.66 -7.17 0.53
C LEU A 22 -31.97 -7.51 -0.18
N PRO A 23 -32.76 -6.50 -0.61
CA PRO A 23 -34.03 -6.73 -1.32
C PRO A 23 -33.89 -7.63 -2.55
N LYS A 24 -34.97 -8.34 -2.88
CA LYS A 24 -35.04 -9.15 -4.11
C LYS A 24 -34.79 -8.25 -5.33
N GLY A 25 -33.78 -8.57 -6.14
CA GLY A 25 -33.36 -7.78 -7.30
C GLY A 25 -32.01 -7.08 -7.14
N ASN A 26 -31.44 -7.02 -5.93
CA ASN A 26 -30.11 -6.44 -5.73
C ASN A 26 -29.01 -7.46 -6.15
N PRO A 27 -28.11 -7.11 -7.09
CA PRO A 27 -27.04 -8.01 -7.55
C PRO A 27 -26.07 -8.42 -6.43
N PHE A 28 -25.95 -7.62 -5.36
CA PHE A 28 -25.05 -7.91 -4.24
C PHE A 28 -25.63 -8.89 -3.21
N ARG A 29 -26.87 -9.36 -3.40
CA ARG A 29 -27.53 -10.32 -2.51
C ARG A 29 -26.84 -11.69 -2.48
N HIS A 30 -26.13 -12.07 -3.55
CA HIS A 30 -25.42 -13.34 -3.64
C HIS A 30 -24.11 -13.38 -2.85
N PHE A 31 -23.61 -12.22 -2.40
CA PHE A 31 -22.40 -12.15 -1.59
C PHE A 31 -22.78 -12.18 -0.12
N LYS A 32 -22.09 -12.97 0.71
CA LYS A 32 -22.20 -12.96 2.17
C LYS A 32 -21.66 -11.68 2.78
N SER A 33 -20.50 -11.21 2.31
CA SER A 33 -19.97 -9.92 2.74
C SER A 33 -19.16 -9.23 1.67
N ILE A 34 -19.15 -7.90 1.70
CA ILE A 34 -18.33 -7.06 0.83
C ILE A 34 -17.60 -6.04 1.69
N TRP A 35 -16.28 -6.03 1.60
CA TRP A 35 -15.41 -5.04 2.24
C TRP A 35 -14.69 -4.22 1.18
N VAL A 36 -14.57 -2.93 1.43
CA VAL A 36 -13.67 -2.06 0.70
C VAL A 36 -12.61 -1.53 1.67
N ALA A 37 -11.35 -1.51 1.26
CA ALA A 37 -10.27 -0.93 2.05
C ALA A 37 -9.36 -0.06 1.18
N LEU A 38 -8.88 1.02 1.77
CA LEU A 38 -7.93 1.95 1.18
C LEU A 38 -6.72 2.04 2.10
N GLU A 39 -5.54 1.74 1.57
CA GLU A 39 -4.27 1.84 2.30
C GLU A 39 -3.38 2.86 1.60
N ILE A 40 -2.74 3.71 2.40
CA ILE A 40 -1.79 4.72 1.96
C ILE A 40 -0.47 4.43 2.66
N PHE A 41 0.49 3.94 1.88
CA PHE A 41 1.85 3.67 2.36
C PHE A 41 2.74 4.89 2.15
N ASN A 42 3.64 5.13 3.09
CA ASN A 42 4.52 6.30 3.12
C ASN A 42 3.71 7.60 2.99
N LEU A 43 2.83 7.83 3.96
CA LEU A 43 1.94 8.99 4.03
C LEU A 43 2.70 10.32 3.92
N LEU A 44 3.90 10.39 4.51
CA LEU A 44 4.74 11.59 4.50
C LEU A 44 5.62 11.72 3.24
N ASP A 45 5.60 10.72 2.35
CA ASP A 45 6.41 10.64 1.11
C ASP A 45 7.92 10.88 1.36
N ILE A 46 8.44 10.27 2.43
CA ILE A 46 9.84 10.41 2.83
C ILE A 46 10.69 9.41 2.03
N ASN A 47 11.75 9.91 1.40
CA ASN A 47 12.78 9.11 0.75
C ASN A 47 13.70 8.45 1.78
N ASN A 48 13.37 7.22 2.15
CA ASN A 48 14.14 6.44 3.10
C ASN A 48 15.26 5.66 2.40
N THR A 49 16.52 5.93 2.70
CA THR A 49 17.68 5.24 2.10
C THR A 49 17.98 3.93 2.84
N ILE A 50 17.82 2.77 2.19
CA ILE A 50 18.09 1.45 2.78
C ILE A 50 19.57 1.06 2.69
N SER A 51 20.23 1.44 1.60
CA SER A 51 21.64 1.13 1.37
C SER A 51 22.25 2.12 0.38
N TYR A 52 23.57 2.04 0.19
CA TYR A 52 24.25 2.68 -0.92
C TYR A 52 24.81 1.59 -1.82
N GLN A 53 24.61 1.73 -3.13
CA GLN A 53 25.26 0.92 -4.14
C GLN A 53 26.55 1.62 -4.56
N TRP A 54 27.67 0.90 -4.50
CA TRP A 54 28.96 1.41 -4.94
C TRP A 54 29.12 1.15 -6.42
N VAL A 55 29.14 2.21 -7.20
CA VAL A 55 29.35 2.16 -8.66
C VAL A 55 30.73 2.71 -8.94
N THR A 56 31.55 1.95 -9.67
CA THR A 56 32.91 2.35 -10.07
C THR A 56 32.89 2.82 -11.51
N ASP A 57 33.51 3.97 -11.80
CA ASP A 57 33.65 4.45 -13.17
C ASP A 57 34.89 3.84 -13.88
N VAL A 58 35.08 4.19 -15.15
CA VAL A 58 36.23 3.72 -15.97
C VAL A 58 37.57 4.30 -15.52
N ARG A 59 37.58 5.22 -14.54
CA ARG A 59 38.75 5.85 -13.94
C ARG A 59 38.96 5.38 -12.49
N ASP A 60 38.33 4.28 -12.08
CA ASP A 60 38.36 3.69 -10.74
C ASP A 60 37.82 4.61 -9.62
N HIS A 61 37.03 5.63 -9.95
CA HIS A 61 36.32 6.41 -8.94
C HIS A 61 35.07 5.71 -8.48
N GLN A 62 34.89 5.61 -7.16
CA GLN A 62 33.71 4.99 -6.55
C GLN A 62 32.68 6.04 -6.13
N TYR A 63 31.44 5.82 -6.56
CA TYR A 63 30.29 6.65 -6.23
C TYR A 63 29.31 5.87 -5.36
N ALA A 64 28.95 6.44 -4.21
CA ALA A 64 27.92 5.91 -3.33
C ALA A 64 26.53 6.37 -3.80
N VAL A 65 25.86 5.55 -4.62
CA VAL A 65 24.52 5.85 -5.13
C VAL A 65 23.48 5.39 -4.11
N PRO A 66 22.61 6.27 -3.58
CA PRO A 66 21.61 5.88 -2.60
C PRO A 66 20.55 4.95 -3.20
N ASN A 67 20.19 3.90 -2.46
CA ASN A 67 19.06 3.02 -2.76
C ASN A 67 17.89 3.37 -1.85
N TYR A 68 16.81 3.90 -2.43
CA TYR A 68 15.64 4.33 -1.68
C TYR A 68 14.59 3.21 -1.57
N LEU A 69 13.88 3.18 -0.45
CA LEU A 69 12.66 2.41 -0.30
C LEU A 69 11.54 2.98 -1.19
N SER A 70 10.47 2.22 -1.35
CA SER A 70 9.30 2.65 -2.12
C SER A 70 8.75 3.99 -1.62
N SER A 71 8.51 4.89 -2.59
CA SER A 71 7.79 6.16 -2.38
C SER A 71 6.33 5.92 -1.96
N ARG A 72 5.54 7.00 -1.84
CA ARG A 72 4.11 6.90 -1.53
C ARG A 72 3.39 5.94 -2.48
N ARG A 73 2.63 5.00 -1.92
CA ARG A 73 1.79 4.06 -2.67
C ARG A 73 0.36 4.09 -2.15
N LEU A 74 -0.60 4.06 -3.07
CA LEU A 74 -2.02 3.92 -2.78
C LEU A 74 -2.44 2.50 -3.14
N ASN A 75 -3.23 1.87 -2.26
CA ASN A 75 -3.72 0.52 -2.47
C ASN A 75 -5.22 0.46 -2.18
N LEU A 76 -6.00 0.06 -3.18
CA LEU A 76 -7.45 -0.12 -3.07
C LEU A 76 -7.76 -1.61 -3.10
N LYS A 77 -8.40 -2.11 -2.06
CA LYS A 77 -8.80 -3.53 -1.93
C LYS A 77 -10.31 -3.65 -1.91
N LEU A 78 -10.82 -4.61 -2.67
CA LEU A 78 -12.21 -5.08 -2.61
C LEU A 78 -12.18 -6.57 -2.24
N ILE A 79 -12.88 -6.94 -1.17
CA ILE A 79 -12.99 -8.33 -0.71
C ILE A 79 -14.46 -8.70 -0.71
N ALA A 80 -14.84 -9.66 -1.56
CA ALA A 80 -16.19 -10.20 -1.62
C ALA A 80 -16.18 -11.68 -1.22
N LYS A 81 -17.02 -12.05 -0.26
CA LYS A 81 -17.25 -13.45 0.14
C LYS A 81 -18.61 -13.90 -0.38
N PHE A 82 -18.73 -15.12 -0.87
CA PHE A 82 -19.96 -15.72 -1.41
C PHE A 82 -20.46 -16.90 -0.55
#